data_AF-A0A8D0CWX3-F1
#
_entry.id   AF-A0A8D0CWX3-F1
#
_cell.length_a   1.000
_cell.length_b   1.000
_cell.length_c   1.000
_cell.angle_alpha   90.00
_cell.angle_beta   90.00
_cell.angle_gamma   90.00
#
_symmetry.space_group_name_H-M   'P 1'
#
loop_
_entity.id
_entity.type
_entity.pdbx_description
1 polymer ?
#
loop_
_entity_poly.entity_id
_entity_poly.type
_entity_poly.pdbx_seq_one_letter_code
_entity_poly.pdbx_strand_id
1 'polypeptide(L)'
;MVVGVSVGLLCIILFEKLVQEKNQLVQEKEKLVQEKKQLVQEKEKLVQEKEKLVQEKEKLVQEKNQLVQEKEKLVQEKKQLVQEKNQLVQEKEKLGQEKNQLVQEKEKLVQDKIQLVQEKEKLVQEKKQLVQEKNQLVQEKEKLGQEKNQLVQEKEKLVQDKIQLVQEKEKLVQNKNQLVQEKEKLVQEKKQLVQEKEKLVQEKNQLVQEKEKLVQEKNQLVQEKEKLFQEKNQLVQEKENLVQEKNQLVQEKDNLVQDKNQLVQEKEKLFQEKNQLVQEKENLVQEKNQLVQEKDNLVQDKNQLVQEKEELFLEKNQLVQEKEELYMSSCYQRSSLTRNWECAKQDCEIKGSHLVILNDERFVRMFGGAVNMWMGLKGYRDSTNSWTNTWVDGSSVHYR
;
A
#
# COMPACT_ATOMS: atom_id res chain seq x y z
N MET A 1 55.19 -20.13 -299.43
CA MET A 1 54.13 -19.78 -298.46
C MET A 1 54.61 -20.18 -297.07
N VAL A 2 54.31 -19.51 -295.96
CA VAL A 2 53.72 -18.18 -295.68
C VAL A 2 54.03 -17.89 -294.19
N VAL A 3 54.45 -16.65 -293.84
CA VAL A 3 54.24 -15.86 -292.59
C VAL A 3 54.20 -16.61 -291.22
N GLY A 4 54.79 -16.17 -290.10
CA GLY A 4 55.41 -14.90 -289.68
C GLY A 4 54.87 -14.46 -288.30
N VAL A 5 55.61 -13.63 -287.53
CA VAL A 5 55.25 -13.08 -286.18
C VAL A 5 55.31 -14.14 -285.03
N SER A 6 55.75 -13.91 -283.77
CA SER A 6 56.28 -12.74 -283.02
C SER A 6 57.47 -13.12 -282.10
N VAL A 7 58.10 -12.13 -281.42
CA VAL A 7 59.19 -12.28 -280.43
C VAL A 7 58.91 -11.46 -279.12
N GLY A 8 57.71 -10.89 -278.95
CA GLY A 8 57.49 -9.78 -277.99
C GLY A 8 56.75 -10.04 -276.67
N LEU A 9 56.00 -11.14 -276.51
CA LEU A 9 54.82 -11.11 -275.61
C LEU A 9 54.99 -11.62 -274.17
N LEU A 10 56.02 -12.41 -273.82
CA LEU A 10 56.16 -13.00 -272.47
C LEU A 10 57.38 -12.59 -271.64
N CYS A 11 58.30 -11.78 -272.20
CA CYS A 11 59.19 -10.98 -271.35
C CYS A 11 58.38 -9.99 -270.46
N ILE A 12 57.15 -9.67 -270.85
CA ILE A 12 56.18 -8.91 -270.04
C ILE A 12 55.67 -9.75 -268.88
N ILE A 13 55.25 -11.01 -269.09
CA ILE A 13 54.74 -11.88 -268.01
C ILE A 13 55.82 -12.22 -266.97
N LEU A 14 57.09 -12.33 -267.37
CA LEU A 14 58.21 -12.46 -266.43
C LEU A 14 58.42 -11.18 -265.58
N PHE A 15 58.05 -10.00 -266.10
CA PHE A 15 58.14 -8.73 -265.36
C PHE A 15 56.90 -8.48 -264.49
N GLU A 16 55.70 -8.74 -264.99
CA GLU A 16 54.44 -8.61 -264.24
C GLU A 16 54.39 -9.51 -263.01
N LYS A 17 54.88 -10.76 -263.12
CA LYS A 17 54.90 -11.69 -261.98
C LYS A 17 55.85 -11.23 -260.87
N LEU A 18 57.00 -10.66 -261.25
CA LEU A 18 57.97 -10.04 -260.32
C LEU A 18 57.42 -8.77 -259.65
N VAL A 19 56.61 -7.98 -260.37
CA VAL A 19 55.89 -6.83 -259.79
C VAL A 19 54.78 -7.28 -258.84
N GLN A 20 54.07 -8.38 -259.14
CA GLN A 20 53.08 -8.97 -258.23
C GLN A 20 53.72 -9.46 -256.92
N GLU A 21 54.81 -10.24 -256.98
CA GLU A 21 55.51 -10.71 -255.76
C GLU A 21 56.01 -9.53 -254.91
N LYS A 22 56.55 -8.48 -255.54
CA LYS A 22 57.01 -7.28 -254.82
C LYS A 22 55.87 -6.51 -254.15
N ASN A 23 54.68 -6.45 -254.77
CA ASN A 23 53.50 -5.83 -254.15
C ASN A 23 52.95 -6.64 -252.97
N GLN A 24 52.95 -7.97 -253.03
CA GLN A 24 52.58 -8.80 -251.87
C GLN A 24 53.52 -8.55 -250.68
N LEU A 25 54.82 -8.49 -250.93
CA LEU A 25 55.85 -8.26 -249.89
C LEU A 25 55.74 -6.88 -249.21
N VAL A 26 55.20 -5.86 -249.89
CA VAL A 26 54.90 -4.56 -249.27
C VAL A 26 53.67 -4.64 -248.37
N GLN A 27 52.58 -5.26 -248.84
CA GLN A 27 51.36 -5.43 -248.03
C GLN A 27 51.60 -6.27 -246.76
N GLU A 28 52.44 -7.29 -246.85
CA GLU A 28 52.82 -8.11 -245.69
C GLU A 28 53.62 -7.30 -244.66
N LYS A 29 54.52 -6.41 -245.10
CA LYS A 29 55.25 -5.48 -244.23
C LYS A 29 54.34 -4.47 -243.53
N GLU A 30 53.34 -3.93 -244.22
CA GLU A 30 52.38 -2.98 -243.61
C GLU A 30 51.53 -3.65 -242.51
N LYS A 31 51.08 -4.89 -242.71
CA LYS A 31 50.41 -5.68 -241.65
C LYS A 31 51.29 -5.87 -240.42
N LEU A 32 52.55 -6.27 -240.63
CA LEU A 32 53.50 -6.50 -239.53
C LEU A 32 53.79 -5.22 -238.72
N VAL A 33 53.74 -4.05 -239.35
CA VAL A 33 53.84 -2.74 -238.66
C VAL A 33 52.57 -2.44 -237.86
N GLN A 34 51.37 -2.77 -238.37
CA GLN A 34 50.12 -2.61 -237.61
C GLN A 34 50.05 -3.52 -236.37
N GLU A 35 50.37 -4.81 -236.49
CA GLU A 35 50.41 -5.73 -235.35
C GLU A 35 51.37 -5.25 -234.27
N LYS A 36 52.58 -4.83 -234.66
CA LYS A 36 53.58 -4.30 -233.73
C LYS A 36 53.09 -3.03 -233.00
N LYS A 37 52.22 -2.23 -233.63
CA LYS A 37 51.60 -1.04 -233.02
C LYS A 37 50.53 -1.42 -231.99
N GLN A 38 49.71 -2.44 -232.26
CA GLN A 38 48.72 -2.95 -231.30
C GLN A 38 49.40 -3.54 -230.06
N LEU A 39 50.47 -4.31 -230.25
CA LEU A 39 51.20 -4.97 -229.15
C LEU A 39 51.90 -3.97 -228.20
N VAL A 40 52.26 -2.78 -228.69
CA VAL A 40 52.74 -1.68 -227.84
C VAL A 40 51.60 -1.07 -227.01
N GLN A 41 50.44 -0.79 -227.62
CA GLN A 41 49.28 -0.24 -226.88
C GLN A 41 48.75 -1.20 -225.82
N GLU A 42 48.81 -2.52 -226.07
CA GLU A 42 48.40 -3.52 -225.09
C GLU A 42 49.36 -3.57 -223.89
N LYS A 43 50.68 -3.43 -224.13
CA LYS A 43 51.68 -3.28 -223.06
C LYS A 43 51.47 -2.01 -222.22
N GLU A 44 51.13 -0.88 -222.83
CA GLU A 44 50.86 0.36 -222.08
C GLU A 44 49.66 0.22 -221.13
N LYS A 45 48.57 -0.44 -221.57
CA LYS A 45 47.43 -0.75 -220.70
C LYS A 45 47.82 -1.63 -219.50
N LEU A 46 48.63 -2.67 -219.75
CA LEU A 46 49.09 -3.61 -218.72
C LEU A 46 50.00 -2.95 -217.67
N VAL A 47 50.73 -1.89 -218.04
CA VAL A 47 51.49 -1.06 -217.10
C VAL A 47 50.55 -0.22 -216.23
N GLN A 48 49.58 0.48 -216.83
CA GLN A 48 48.60 1.30 -216.09
C GLN A 48 47.75 0.46 -215.12
N GLU A 49 47.40 -0.77 -215.49
CA GLU A 49 46.65 -1.70 -214.62
C GLU A 49 47.50 -2.16 -213.43
N LYS A 50 48.80 -2.41 -213.64
CA LYS A 50 49.75 -2.68 -212.55
C LYS A 50 49.91 -1.50 -211.60
N GLU A 51 50.00 -0.27 -212.11
CA GLU A 51 50.10 0.94 -211.26
C GLU A 51 48.87 1.10 -210.35
N LYS A 52 47.66 0.86 -210.86
CA LYS A 52 46.43 0.85 -210.03
C LYS A 52 46.48 -0.22 -208.93
N LEU A 53 46.91 -1.44 -209.27
CA LEU A 53 47.06 -2.54 -208.31
C LEU A 53 48.11 -2.27 -207.22
N VAL A 54 49.15 -1.49 -207.52
CA VAL A 54 50.11 -1.01 -206.52
C VAL A 54 49.46 0.03 -205.60
N GLN A 55 48.77 1.03 -206.13
CA GLN A 55 48.07 2.05 -205.33
C GLN A 55 46.99 1.44 -204.41
N GLU A 56 46.28 0.40 -204.88
CA GLU A 56 45.27 -0.30 -204.09
C GLU A 56 45.89 -1.11 -202.95
N LYS A 57 47.05 -1.75 -203.20
CA LYS A 57 47.84 -2.38 -202.13
C LYS A 57 48.37 -1.38 -201.11
N GLU A 58 48.81 -0.21 -201.54
CA GLU A 58 49.28 0.85 -200.62
C GLU A 58 48.15 1.32 -199.70
N LYS A 59 46.92 1.49 -200.20
CA LYS A 59 45.74 1.79 -199.37
C LYS A 59 45.43 0.68 -198.36
N LEU A 60 45.42 -0.58 -198.79
CA LEU A 60 45.21 -1.72 -197.89
C LEU A 60 46.28 -1.83 -196.80
N VAL A 61 47.53 -1.45 -197.09
CA VAL A 61 48.61 -1.36 -196.08
C VAL A 61 48.34 -0.21 -195.10
N GLN A 62 47.87 0.94 -195.58
CA GLN A 62 47.49 2.06 -194.70
C GLN A 62 46.32 1.70 -193.77
N GLU A 63 45.23 1.12 -194.28
CA GLU A 63 44.10 0.66 -193.46
C GLU A 63 44.52 -0.40 -192.44
N LYS A 64 45.36 -1.36 -192.84
CA LYS A 64 45.89 -2.38 -191.92
C LYS A 64 46.74 -1.75 -190.81
N ASN A 65 47.54 -0.73 -191.12
CA ASN A 65 48.32 -0.01 -190.12
C ASN A 65 47.44 0.79 -189.15
N GLN A 66 46.34 1.40 -189.63
CA GLN A 66 45.36 2.05 -188.75
C GLN A 66 44.68 1.05 -187.81
N LEU A 67 44.23 -0.10 -188.33
CA LEU A 67 43.64 -1.19 -187.52
C LEU A 67 44.61 -1.77 -186.47
N VAL A 68 45.92 -1.79 -186.76
CA VAL A 68 46.94 -2.16 -185.78
C VAL A 68 47.04 -1.11 -184.66
N GLN A 69 47.12 0.18 -185.00
CA GLN A 69 47.16 1.26 -184.00
C GLN A 69 45.90 1.30 -183.13
N GLU A 70 44.72 1.04 -183.70
CA GLU A 70 43.47 0.98 -182.97
C GLU A 70 43.41 -0.23 -182.01
N LYS A 71 43.90 -1.40 -182.45
CA LYS A 71 44.11 -2.56 -181.56
C LYS A 71 45.10 -2.28 -180.44
N GLU A 72 46.18 -1.55 -180.71
CA GLU A 72 47.17 -1.19 -179.68
C GLU A 72 46.55 -0.27 -178.62
N LYS A 73 45.74 0.72 -179.02
CA LYS A 73 44.94 1.56 -178.09
C LYS A 73 43.98 0.73 -177.24
N LEU A 74 43.16 -0.13 -177.86
CA LEU A 74 42.23 -1.01 -177.14
C LEU A 74 42.95 -1.97 -176.16
N VAL A 75 44.17 -2.41 -176.48
CA VAL A 75 45.01 -3.20 -175.56
C VAL A 75 45.53 -2.34 -174.39
N GLN A 76 45.85 -1.07 -174.61
CA GLN A 76 46.23 -0.15 -173.54
C GLN A 76 45.04 0.18 -172.61
N GLU A 77 43.87 0.53 -173.16
CA GLU A 77 42.64 0.76 -172.40
C GLU A 77 42.25 -0.48 -171.58
N LYS A 78 42.31 -1.68 -172.18
CA LYS A 78 42.05 -2.93 -171.47
C LYS A 78 43.06 -3.19 -170.34
N LYS A 79 44.33 -2.78 -170.48
CA LYS A 79 45.32 -2.86 -169.40
C LYS A 79 44.98 -1.88 -168.27
N GLN A 80 44.56 -0.65 -168.58
CA GLN A 80 44.13 0.34 -167.59
C GLN A 80 42.90 -0.14 -166.82
N LEU A 81 41.85 -0.61 -167.51
CA LEU A 81 40.65 -1.17 -166.88
C LEU A 81 40.95 -2.39 -165.99
N VAL A 82 41.95 -3.22 -166.34
CA VAL A 82 42.41 -4.32 -165.47
C VAL A 82 43.15 -3.78 -164.24
N GLN A 83 43.95 -2.72 -164.36
CA GLN A 83 44.60 -2.07 -163.22
C GLN A 83 43.58 -1.43 -162.26
N GLU A 84 42.62 -0.66 -162.78
CA GLU A 84 41.53 -0.06 -161.99
C GLU A 84 40.68 -1.13 -161.29
N LYS A 85 40.32 -2.21 -162.00
CA LYS A 85 39.59 -3.33 -161.41
C LYS A 85 40.38 -3.99 -160.28
N ASN A 86 41.69 -4.15 -160.43
CA ASN A 86 42.55 -4.71 -159.38
C ASN A 86 42.66 -3.77 -158.17
N GLN A 87 42.71 -2.45 -158.38
CA GLN A 87 42.66 -1.46 -157.29
C GLN A 87 41.33 -1.52 -156.54
N LEU A 88 40.19 -1.54 -157.24
CA LEU A 88 38.86 -1.68 -156.63
C LEU A 88 38.68 -2.99 -155.86
N VAL A 89 39.32 -4.09 -156.30
CA VAL A 89 39.34 -5.34 -155.54
C VAL A 89 40.13 -5.17 -154.23
N GLN A 90 41.32 -4.56 -154.27
CA GLN A 90 42.13 -4.30 -153.08
C GLN A 90 41.44 -3.35 -152.08
N GLU A 91 40.75 -2.30 -152.57
CA GLU A 91 39.95 -1.41 -151.72
C GLU A 91 38.78 -2.15 -151.08
N LYS A 92 38.08 -3.01 -151.83
CA LYS A 92 36.98 -3.83 -151.30
C LYS A 92 37.48 -4.84 -150.27
N GLU A 93 38.67 -5.40 -150.44
CA GLU A 93 39.31 -6.28 -149.45
C GLU A 93 39.66 -5.52 -148.17
N LYS A 94 40.27 -4.33 -148.27
CA LYS A 94 40.54 -3.45 -147.11
C LYS A 94 39.28 -3.06 -146.36
N LEU A 95 38.24 -2.61 -147.08
CA LEU A 95 36.95 -2.27 -146.48
C LEU A 95 36.29 -3.49 -145.80
N GLY A 96 36.49 -4.69 -146.35
CA GLY A 96 36.10 -5.95 -145.71
C GLY A 96 36.85 -6.22 -144.40
N GLN A 97 38.15 -5.96 -144.35
CA GLN A 97 38.98 -6.07 -143.14
C GLN A 97 38.57 -5.05 -142.08
N GLU A 98 38.43 -3.77 -142.44
CA GLU A 98 37.96 -2.70 -141.53
C GLU A 98 36.56 -3.01 -140.98
N LYS A 99 35.64 -3.47 -141.83
CA LYS A 99 34.30 -3.88 -141.38
C LYS A 99 34.36 -5.04 -140.38
N ASN A 100 35.24 -6.02 -140.60
CA ASN A 100 35.41 -7.14 -139.68
C ASN A 100 36.02 -6.70 -138.34
N GLN A 101 37.00 -5.79 -138.34
CA GLN A 101 37.54 -5.18 -137.12
C GLN A 101 36.45 -4.43 -136.34
N LEU A 102 35.65 -3.60 -137.02
CA LEU A 102 34.55 -2.85 -136.40
C LEU A 102 33.40 -3.76 -135.89
N VAL A 103 33.23 -4.95 -136.45
CA VAL A 103 32.34 -5.99 -135.88
C VAL A 103 32.95 -6.55 -134.58
N GLN A 104 34.23 -6.93 -134.58
CA GLN A 104 34.91 -7.44 -133.38
C GLN A 104 34.93 -6.43 -132.23
N GLU A 105 35.17 -5.14 -132.52
CA GLU A 105 35.09 -4.07 -131.52
C GLU A 105 33.67 -3.91 -130.95
N LYS A 106 32.63 -4.01 -131.79
CA LYS A 106 31.24 -3.97 -131.33
C LYS A 106 30.87 -5.19 -130.49
N GLU A 107 31.33 -6.38 -130.87
CA GLU A 107 31.13 -7.60 -130.08
C GLU A 107 31.78 -7.48 -128.71
N LYS A 108 33.02 -6.96 -128.64
CA LYS A 108 33.70 -6.69 -127.37
C LYS A 108 32.96 -5.65 -126.53
N LEU A 109 32.53 -4.52 -127.12
CA LEU A 109 31.76 -3.50 -126.42
C LEU A 109 30.43 -4.04 -125.87
N VAL A 110 29.78 -4.97 -126.58
CA VAL A 110 28.58 -5.67 -126.10
C VAL A 110 28.92 -6.57 -124.92
N GLN A 111 30.03 -7.31 -124.95
CA GLN A 111 30.48 -8.13 -123.82
C GLN A 111 30.81 -7.28 -122.58
N ASP A 112 31.57 -6.20 -122.75
CA ASP A 112 31.91 -5.25 -121.67
C ASP A 112 30.62 -4.64 -121.06
N LYS A 113 29.64 -4.29 -121.90
CA LYS A 113 28.34 -3.79 -121.43
C LYS A 113 27.53 -4.84 -120.68
N ILE A 114 27.57 -6.12 -121.08
CA ILE A 114 26.92 -7.22 -120.36
C ILE A 114 27.57 -7.41 -118.97
N GLN A 115 28.90 -7.41 -118.88
CA GLN A 115 29.62 -7.51 -117.61
C GLN A 115 29.24 -6.35 -116.68
N LEU A 116 29.24 -5.11 -117.18
CA LEU A 116 28.89 -3.92 -116.40
C LEU A 116 27.40 -3.91 -115.95
N VAL A 117 26.50 -4.55 -116.68
CA VAL A 117 25.12 -4.79 -116.22
C VAL A 117 25.10 -5.82 -115.08
N GLN A 118 25.81 -6.94 -115.21
CA GLN A 118 25.89 -7.96 -114.16
C GLN A 118 26.51 -7.44 -112.87
N GLU A 119 27.55 -6.59 -112.95
CA GLU A 119 28.13 -5.92 -111.78
C GLU A 119 27.14 -4.95 -111.11
N LYS A 120 26.39 -4.17 -111.90
CA LYS A 120 25.33 -3.30 -111.36
C LYS A 120 24.22 -4.09 -110.69
N GLU A 121 23.84 -5.24 -111.24
CA GLU A 121 22.84 -6.12 -110.61
C GLU A 121 23.32 -6.67 -109.27
N LYS A 122 24.58 -7.12 -109.18
CA LYS A 122 25.20 -7.53 -107.90
C LYS A 122 25.23 -6.40 -106.88
N LEU A 123 25.72 -5.22 -107.26
CA LEU A 123 25.75 -4.03 -106.38
C LEU A 123 24.34 -3.61 -105.91
N VAL A 124 23.31 -3.79 -106.75
CA VAL A 124 21.91 -3.55 -106.36
C VAL A 124 21.40 -4.61 -105.38
N GLN A 125 21.81 -5.87 -105.50
CA GLN A 125 21.48 -6.94 -104.54
C GLN A 125 22.18 -6.70 -103.19
N GLU A 126 23.49 -6.43 -103.18
CA GLU A 126 24.25 -6.10 -101.97
C GLU A 126 23.65 -4.86 -101.26
N LYS A 127 23.33 -3.80 -102.01
CA LYS A 127 22.67 -2.61 -101.45
C LYS A 127 21.29 -2.91 -100.87
N LYS A 128 20.53 -3.85 -101.43
CA LYS A 128 19.24 -4.29 -100.85
C LYS A 128 19.46 -5.05 -99.53
N GLN A 129 20.46 -5.92 -99.46
CA GLN A 129 20.83 -6.66 -98.24
C GLN A 129 21.27 -5.69 -97.12
N LEU A 130 22.19 -4.77 -97.42
CA LEU A 130 22.63 -3.74 -96.46
C LEU A 130 21.49 -2.84 -95.96
N VAL A 131 20.48 -2.56 -96.80
CA VAL A 131 19.27 -1.83 -96.36
C VAL A 131 18.39 -2.70 -95.45
N GLN A 132 18.27 -4.00 -95.71
CA GLN A 132 17.53 -4.93 -94.85
C GLN A 132 18.21 -5.08 -93.47
N GLU A 133 19.52 -5.32 -93.44
CA GLU A 133 20.32 -5.40 -92.21
C GLU A 133 20.24 -4.09 -91.40
N LYS A 134 20.38 -2.94 -92.06
CA LYS A 134 20.23 -1.64 -91.40
C LYS A 134 18.85 -1.45 -90.78
N ASN A 135 17.78 -1.90 -91.45
CA ASN A 135 16.42 -1.82 -90.93
C ASN A 135 16.22 -2.76 -89.73
N GLN A 136 16.82 -3.96 -89.74
CA GLN A 136 16.81 -4.87 -88.59
C GLN A 136 17.54 -4.26 -87.39
N LEU A 137 18.74 -3.72 -87.59
CA LEU A 137 19.51 -3.03 -86.54
C LEU A 137 18.78 -1.81 -85.96
N VAL A 138 18.00 -1.08 -86.76
CA VAL A 138 17.13 0.01 -86.27
C VAL A 138 16.02 -0.55 -85.37
N GLN A 139 15.33 -1.62 -85.78
CA GLN A 139 14.28 -2.25 -84.97
C GLN A 139 14.82 -2.85 -83.66
N GLU A 140 16.01 -3.46 -83.67
CA GLU A 140 16.67 -3.94 -82.46
C GLU A 140 17.04 -2.80 -81.52
N LYS A 141 17.56 -1.70 -82.06
CA LYS A 141 17.88 -0.50 -81.27
C LYS A 141 16.63 0.15 -80.67
N GLU A 142 15.51 0.14 -81.38
CA GLU A 142 14.21 0.62 -80.87
C GLU A 142 13.70 -0.28 -79.73
N LYS A 143 13.75 -1.61 -79.88
CA LYS A 143 13.40 -2.56 -78.82
C LYS A 143 14.27 -2.38 -77.58
N LEU A 144 15.59 -2.32 -77.75
CA LEU A 144 16.53 -2.08 -76.65
C LEU A 144 16.27 -0.73 -75.95
N GLY A 145 15.84 0.29 -76.70
CA GLY A 145 15.38 1.57 -76.15
C GLY A 145 14.11 1.43 -75.30
N GLN A 146 13.14 0.63 -75.74
CA GLN A 146 11.92 0.34 -74.99
C GLN A 146 12.21 -0.45 -73.70
N GLU A 147 13.00 -1.52 -73.79
CA GLU A 147 13.44 -2.32 -72.62
C GLU A 147 14.20 -1.46 -71.60
N LYS A 148 15.11 -0.59 -72.08
CA LYS A 148 15.84 0.34 -71.20
C LYS A 148 14.89 1.32 -70.49
N ASN A 149 13.87 1.83 -71.18
CA ASN A 149 12.88 2.72 -70.58
C ASN A 149 12.00 2.00 -69.54
N GLN A 150 11.59 0.75 -69.81
CA GLN A 150 10.87 -0.09 -68.84
C GLN A 150 11.74 -0.33 -67.59
N LEU A 151 13.01 -0.69 -67.75
CA LEU A 151 13.94 -0.91 -66.65
C LEU A 151 14.24 0.37 -65.84
N VAL A 152 14.13 1.56 -66.45
CA VAL A 152 14.18 2.84 -65.73
C VAL A 152 12.91 3.03 -64.89
N GLN A 153 11.72 2.81 -65.45
CA GLN A 153 10.44 2.93 -64.73
C GLN A 153 10.34 1.93 -63.55
N GLU A 154 10.81 0.69 -63.72
CA GLU A 154 10.89 -0.29 -62.64
C GLU A 154 11.85 0.16 -61.52
N LYS A 155 13.00 0.73 -61.87
CA LYS A 155 13.94 1.29 -60.89
C LYS A 155 13.37 2.50 -60.15
N GLU A 156 12.67 3.40 -60.84
CA GLU A 156 12.00 4.54 -60.22
C GLU A 156 10.93 4.08 -59.23
N LYS A 157 10.10 3.09 -59.62
CA LYS A 157 9.12 2.47 -58.71
C LYS A 157 9.79 1.81 -57.51
N LEU A 158 10.84 1.02 -57.70
CA LEU A 158 11.57 0.37 -56.61
C LEU A 158 12.25 1.38 -55.67
N VAL A 159 12.66 2.55 -56.18
CA VAL A 159 13.13 3.67 -55.35
C VAL A 159 11.98 4.28 -54.54
N GLN A 160 10.80 4.48 -55.14
CA GLN A 160 9.61 4.97 -54.42
C GLN A 160 9.17 3.99 -53.31
N ASP A 161 9.07 2.70 -53.62
CA ASP A 161 8.74 1.63 -52.66
C ASP A 161 9.74 1.61 -51.49
N LYS A 162 11.04 1.78 -51.78
CA LYS A 162 12.09 1.87 -50.77
C LYS A 162 11.98 3.13 -49.90
N ILE A 163 11.58 4.27 -50.46
CA ILE A 163 11.34 5.51 -49.70
C ILE A 163 10.15 5.32 -48.74
N GLN A 164 9.05 4.70 -49.20
CA GLN A 164 7.89 4.39 -48.35
C GLN A 164 8.29 3.46 -47.19
N LEU A 165 9.04 2.39 -47.48
CA LEU A 165 9.57 1.46 -46.46
C LEU A 165 10.48 2.12 -45.41
N VAL A 166 11.22 3.17 -45.79
CA VAL A 166 12.01 3.97 -44.82
C VAL A 166 11.09 4.80 -43.94
N GLN A 167 10.11 5.50 -44.52
CA GLN A 167 9.14 6.31 -43.76
C GLN A 167 8.29 5.47 -42.79
N GLU A 168 7.91 4.25 -43.17
CA GLU A 168 7.21 3.31 -42.27
C GLU A 168 8.11 2.87 -41.11
N LYS A 169 9.38 2.57 -41.37
CA LYS A 169 10.35 2.24 -40.31
C LYS A 169 10.59 3.40 -39.36
N GLU A 170 10.68 4.63 -39.85
CA GLU A 170 10.82 5.83 -39.02
C GLU A 170 9.61 6.00 -38.09
N LYS A 171 8.38 5.87 -38.61
CA LYS A 171 7.15 5.88 -37.81
C LYS A 171 7.15 4.76 -36.76
N LEU A 172 7.57 3.54 -37.12
CA LEU A 172 7.65 2.42 -36.19
C LEU A 172 8.65 2.69 -35.05
N VAL A 173 9.80 3.30 -35.35
CA VAL A 173 10.80 3.72 -34.35
C VAL A 173 10.24 4.81 -33.44
N GLN A 174 9.54 5.81 -33.97
CA GLN A 174 8.88 6.85 -33.19
C GLN A 174 7.86 6.26 -32.21
N ASN A 175 6.96 5.40 -32.68
CA ASN A 175 5.97 4.71 -31.86
C ASN A 175 6.62 3.84 -30.78
N LYS A 176 7.71 3.13 -31.11
CA LYS A 176 8.47 2.32 -30.14
C LYS A 176 9.08 3.19 -29.05
N ASN A 177 9.62 4.36 -29.39
CA ASN A 177 10.20 5.30 -28.43
C ASN A 177 9.14 5.89 -27.49
N GLN A 178 7.94 6.23 -28.00
CA GLN A 178 6.80 6.66 -27.18
C GLN A 178 6.40 5.56 -26.18
N LEU A 179 6.26 4.31 -26.62
CA LEU A 179 5.93 3.18 -25.76
C LEU A 179 6.98 2.92 -24.67
N VAL A 180 8.26 3.19 -24.94
CA VAL A 180 9.34 3.13 -23.93
C VAL A 180 9.15 4.22 -22.89
N GLN A 181 8.90 5.47 -23.29
CA GLN A 181 8.66 6.58 -22.37
C GLN A 181 7.41 6.36 -21.48
N GLU A 182 6.34 5.79 -22.04
CA GLU A 182 5.15 5.40 -21.25
C GLU A 182 5.46 4.31 -20.22
N LYS A 183 6.24 3.29 -20.61
CA LYS A 183 6.69 2.25 -19.67
C LYS A 183 7.58 2.81 -18.56
N GLU A 184 8.47 3.75 -18.87
CA GLU A 184 9.31 4.41 -17.86
C GLU A 184 8.46 5.22 -16.86
N LYS A 185 7.45 5.96 -17.32
CA LYS A 185 6.48 6.64 -16.44
C LYS A 185 5.73 5.66 -15.53
N LEU A 186 5.17 4.58 -16.09
CA LEU A 186 4.47 3.54 -15.32
C LEU A 186 5.38 2.86 -14.28
N VAL A 187 6.68 2.70 -14.57
CA VAL A 187 7.66 2.19 -13.60
C VAL A 187 7.93 3.20 -12.48
N GLN A 188 7.98 4.50 -12.79
CA GLN A 188 8.12 5.56 -11.77
C GLN A 188 6.88 5.66 -10.88
N GLU A 189 5.68 5.68 -11.44
CA GLU A 189 4.40 5.67 -10.71
C GLU A 189 4.29 4.44 -9.81
N LYS A 190 4.62 3.25 -10.33
CA LYS A 190 4.63 2.01 -9.53
C LYS A 190 5.65 2.08 -8.38
N LYS A 191 6.80 2.73 -8.58
CA LYS A 191 7.79 2.94 -7.51
C LYS A 191 7.27 3.88 -6.42
N GLN A 192 6.59 4.96 -6.79
CA GLN A 192 5.93 5.87 -5.83
C GLN A 192 4.85 5.14 -5.03
N LEU A 193 3.97 4.37 -5.69
CA LEU A 193 2.94 3.55 -5.05
C LEU A 193 3.50 2.49 -4.07
N VAL A 194 4.69 1.94 -4.35
CA VAL A 194 5.38 1.04 -3.40
C VAL A 194 5.87 1.82 -2.18
N GLN A 195 6.48 3.00 -2.36
CA GLN A 195 6.93 3.85 -1.26
C GLN A 195 5.78 4.35 -0.37
N GLU A 196 4.63 4.69 -0.96
CA GLU A 196 3.42 5.04 -0.20
C GLU A 196 2.88 3.85 0.60
N LYS A 197 2.86 2.64 0.02
CA LYS A 197 2.49 1.43 0.75
C LYS A 197 3.45 1.12 1.90
N GLU A 198 4.75 1.30 1.71
CA GLU A 198 5.75 1.13 2.77
C GLU A 198 5.52 2.10 3.93
N LYS A 199 5.23 3.38 3.65
CA LYS A 199 4.85 4.37 4.68
C LYS A 199 3.57 3.98 5.42
N LEU A 200 2.51 3.62 4.70
CA LEU A 200 1.24 3.18 5.30
C LEU A 200 1.41 1.92 6.19
N VAL A 201 2.32 1.02 5.82
CA VAL A 201 2.68 -0.14 6.67
C VAL A 201 3.42 0.31 7.93
N GLN A 202 4.34 1.27 7.84
CA GLN A 202 5.04 1.84 9.00
C GLN A 202 4.07 2.55 9.96
N GLU A 203 3.20 3.43 9.45
CA GLU A 203 2.16 4.12 10.23
C GLU A 203 1.21 3.13 10.91
N LYS A 204 0.77 2.09 10.18
CA LYS A 204 -0.07 1.03 10.75
C LYS A 204 0.64 0.27 11.88
N ASN A 205 1.94 0.00 11.74
CA ASN A 205 2.72 -0.67 12.79
C ASN A 205 2.89 0.23 14.03
N GLN A 206 3.08 1.54 13.86
CA GLN A 206 3.11 2.50 14.96
C GLN A 206 1.76 2.53 15.71
N LEU A 207 0.64 2.62 14.98
CA LEU A 207 -0.71 2.55 15.56
C LEU A 207 -0.97 1.24 16.33
N VAL A 208 -0.43 0.11 15.86
CA VAL A 208 -0.50 -1.16 16.60
C VAL A 208 0.29 -1.07 17.92
N GLN A 209 1.51 -0.54 17.90
CA GLN A 209 2.33 -0.37 19.11
C GLN A 209 1.69 0.60 20.12
N GLU A 210 1.10 1.70 19.67
CA GLU A 210 0.34 2.61 20.54
C GLU A 210 -0.88 1.93 21.16
N LYS A 211 -1.62 1.15 20.37
CA LYS A 211 -2.76 0.38 20.86
C LYS A 211 -2.35 -0.68 21.89
N GLU A 212 -1.20 -1.34 21.71
CA GLU A 212 -0.63 -2.28 22.67
C GLU A 212 -0.27 -1.59 24.00
N LYS A 213 0.36 -0.40 23.96
CA LYS A 213 0.63 0.42 25.15
C LYS A 213 -0.66 0.82 25.88
N LEU A 214 -1.66 1.33 25.17
CA LEU A 214 -2.96 1.67 25.75
C LEU A 214 -3.67 0.46 26.39
N VAL A 215 -3.49 -0.74 25.83
CA VAL A 215 -4.00 -1.98 26.45
C VAL A 215 -3.23 -2.32 27.74
N GLN A 216 -1.90 -2.13 27.77
CA GLN A 216 -1.09 -2.33 28.97
C GLN A 216 -1.46 -1.34 30.08
N GLU A 217 -1.56 -0.04 29.78
CA GLU A 217 -1.99 1.01 30.71
C GLU A 217 -3.40 0.73 31.26
N LYS A 218 -4.34 0.34 30.39
CA LYS A 218 -5.69 -0.04 30.81
C LYS A 218 -5.68 -1.25 31.75
N ASN A 219 -4.83 -2.24 31.50
CA ASN A 219 -4.70 -3.41 32.38
C ASN A 219 -4.09 -3.03 33.75
N GLN A 220 -3.13 -2.10 33.79
CA GLN A 220 -2.59 -1.56 35.05
C GLN A 220 -3.67 -0.82 35.85
N LEU A 221 -4.44 0.08 35.21
CA LEU A 221 -5.56 0.78 35.85
C LEU A 221 -6.64 -0.18 36.39
N VAL A 222 -6.89 -1.30 35.69
CA VAL A 222 -7.79 -2.36 36.20
C VAL A 222 -7.21 -3.00 37.46
N GLN A 223 -5.91 -3.34 37.49
CA GLN A 223 -5.25 -3.92 38.67
C GLN A 223 -5.22 -2.95 39.86
N GLU A 224 -4.97 -1.66 39.63
CA GLU A 224 -5.04 -0.64 40.69
C GLU A 224 -6.46 -0.50 41.25
N LYS A 225 -7.48 -0.50 40.38
CA LYS A 225 -8.87 -0.47 40.80
C LYS A 225 -9.28 -1.71 41.60
N GLU A 226 -8.75 -2.89 41.24
CA GLU A 226 -8.95 -4.15 41.98
C GLU A 226 -8.37 -4.05 43.40
N LYS A 227 -7.13 -3.56 43.54
CA LYS A 227 -6.49 -3.31 44.85
C LYS A 227 -7.28 -2.31 45.70
N LEU A 228 -7.67 -1.17 45.12
CA LEU A 228 -8.41 -0.14 45.82
C LEU A 228 -9.82 -0.61 46.25
N PHE A 229 -10.41 -1.58 45.53
CA PHE A 229 -11.62 -2.28 45.96
C PHE A 229 -11.36 -3.23 47.12
N GLN A 230 -10.22 -3.95 47.14
CA GLN A 230 -9.81 -4.80 48.26
C GLN A 230 -9.54 -3.99 49.54
N GLU A 231 -8.77 -2.90 49.44
CA GLU A 231 -8.52 -1.95 50.54
C GLU A 231 -9.82 -1.37 51.09
N LYS A 232 -10.74 -0.96 50.21
CA LYS A 232 -12.07 -0.47 50.61
C LYS A 232 -12.86 -1.53 51.37
N ASN A 233 -12.80 -2.81 50.96
CA ASN A 233 -13.50 -3.89 51.67
C ASN A 233 -12.86 -4.18 53.04
N GLN A 234 -11.53 -4.08 53.17
CA GLN A 234 -10.84 -4.17 54.46
C GLN A 234 -11.27 -3.04 55.40
N LEU A 235 -11.28 -1.79 54.94
CA LEU A 235 -11.76 -0.64 55.71
C LEU A 235 -13.24 -0.77 56.13
N VAL A 236 -14.08 -1.43 55.32
CA VAL A 236 -15.46 -1.75 55.70
C VAL A 236 -15.49 -2.77 56.83
N GLN A 237 -14.70 -3.85 56.76
CA GLN A 237 -14.60 -4.86 57.82
C GLN A 237 -14.03 -4.28 59.13
N GLU A 238 -12.98 -3.45 59.07
CA GLU A 238 -12.45 -2.75 60.24
C GLU A 238 -13.51 -1.84 60.89
N LYS A 239 -14.29 -1.13 60.07
CA LYS A 239 -15.39 -0.30 60.56
C LYS A 239 -16.52 -1.12 61.19
N GLU A 240 -16.84 -2.29 60.65
CA GLU A 240 -17.81 -3.21 61.25
C GLU A 240 -17.32 -3.74 62.60
N ASN A 241 -16.04 -4.13 62.71
CA ASN A 241 -15.41 -4.54 63.96
C ASN A 241 -15.43 -3.41 65.01
N LEU A 242 -15.04 -2.19 64.65
CA LEU A 242 -15.12 -1.02 65.53
C LEU A 242 -16.55 -0.70 65.99
N VAL A 243 -17.56 -0.96 65.16
CA VAL A 243 -18.97 -0.85 65.57
C VAL A 243 -19.35 -1.94 66.57
N GLN A 244 -18.85 -3.17 66.42
CA GLN A 244 -19.05 -4.25 67.39
C GLN A 244 -18.39 -3.94 68.75
N GLU A 245 -17.11 -3.53 68.76
CA GLU A 245 -16.40 -3.11 69.98
C GLU A 245 -17.13 -1.94 70.67
N LYS A 246 -17.57 -0.93 69.90
CA LYS A 246 -18.34 0.18 70.45
C LYS A 246 -19.66 -0.29 71.08
N ASN A 247 -20.35 -1.26 70.48
CA ASN A 247 -21.57 -1.82 71.05
C ASN A 247 -21.30 -2.62 72.34
N GLN A 248 -20.18 -3.34 72.42
CA GLN A 248 -19.74 -4.01 73.65
C GLN A 248 -19.44 -2.99 74.77
N LEU A 249 -18.69 -1.92 74.48
CA LEU A 249 -18.43 -0.84 75.43
C LEU A 249 -19.70 -0.11 75.89
N VAL A 250 -20.73 -0.02 75.05
CA VAL A 250 -22.05 0.49 75.46
C VAL A 250 -22.73 -0.47 76.42
N GLN A 251 -22.72 -1.79 76.16
CA GLN A 251 -23.27 -2.79 77.08
C GLN A 251 -22.53 -2.82 78.44
N GLU A 252 -21.19 -2.75 78.43
CA GLU A 252 -20.40 -2.64 79.66
C GLU A 252 -20.74 -1.38 80.45
N LYS A 253 -20.90 -0.24 79.77
CA LYS A 253 -21.30 1.01 80.40
C LYS A 253 -22.72 0.92 81.00
N ASP A 254 -23.66 0.29 80.31
CA ASP A 254 -25.04 0.12 80.79
C ASP A 254 -25.07 -0.80 82.02
N ASN A 255 -24.28 -1.88 82.03
CA ASN A 255 -24.06 -2.72 83.21
C ASN A 255 -23.46 -1.91 84.38
N LEU A 256 -22.42 -1.10 84.13
CA LEU A 256 -21.81 -0.25 85.16
C LEU A 256 -22.78 0.80 85.72
N VAL A 257 -23.71 1.30 84.90
CA VAL A 257 -24.81 2.18 85.33
C VAL A 257 -25.81 1.41 86.20
N GLN A 258 -26.12 0.15 85.86
CA GLN A 258 -26.96 -0.72 86.67
C GLN A 258 -26.33 -1.01 88.04
N ASP A 259 -25.05 -1.39 88.08
CA ASP A 259 -24.29 -1.64 89.32
C ASP A 259 -24.25 -0.37 90.19
N LYS A 260 -24.00 0.79 89.58
CA LYS A 260 -24.04 2.08 90.28
C LYS A 260 -25.42 2.38 90.86
N ASN A 261 -26.50 2.04 90.15
CA ASN A 261 -27.86 2.21 90.66
C ASN A 261 -28.16 1.26 91.84
N GLN A 262 -27.65 0.02 91.80
CA GLN A 262 -27.74 -0.91 92.95
C GLN A 262 -26.99 -0.36 94.17
N LEU A 263 -25.74 0.10 94.00
CA LEU A 263 -24.96 0.76 95.05
C LEU A 263 -25.65 1.99 95.65
N VAL A 264 -26.37 2.77 94.83
CA VAL A 264 -27.19 3.89 95.34
C VAL A 264 -28.36 3.37 96.17
N GLN A 265 -29.07 2.32 95.74
CA GLN A 265 -30.15 1.71 96.53
C GLN A 265 -29.67 1.10 97.85
N GLU A 266 -28.51 0.44 97.87
CA GLU A 266 -27.89 -0.07 99.10
C GLU A 266 -27.50 1.06 100.05
N LYS A 267 -26.94 2.15 99.52
CA LYS A 267 -26.63 3.35 100.30
C LYS A 267 -27.89 4.01 100.88
N GLU A 268 -28.99 4.02 100.13
CA GLU A 268 -30.30 4.51 100.60
C GLU A 268 -30.82 3.66 101.76
N LYS A 269 -30.73 2.31 101.67
CA LYS A 269 -31.08 1.39 102.76
C LYS A 269 -30.22 1.62 104.01
N LEU A 270 -28.90 1.70 103.84
CA LEU A 270 -27.96 2.02 104.93
C LEU A 270 -28.26 3.38 105.58
N PHE A 271 -28.74 4.36 104.82
CA PHE A 271 -29.17 5.65 105.35
C PHE A 271 -30.49 5.52 106.14
N GLN A 272 -31.43 4.70 105.69
CA GLN A 272 -32.66 4.39 106.42
C GLN A 272 -32.37 3.64 107.75
N GLU A 273 -31.55 2.58 107.72
CA GLU A 273 -31.09 1.86 108.91
C GLU A 273 -30.38 2.80 109.91
N LYS A 274 -29.50 3.68 109.40
CA LYS A 274 -28.85 4.69 110.23
C LYS A 274 -29.86 5.65 110.87
N ASN A 275 -30.91 6.07 110.16
CA ASN A 275 -31.95 6.93 110.72
C ASN A 275 -32.80 6.20 111.77
N GLN A 276 -33.09 4.90 111.58
CA GLN A 276 -33.74 4.06 112.59
C GLN A 276 -32.88 3.95 113.86
N LEU A 277 -31.59 3.69 113.73
CA LEU A 277 -30.65 3.66 114.86
C LEU A 277 -30.53 5.02 115.57
N VAL A 278 -30.68 6.14 114.84
CA VAL A 278 -30.76 7.48 115.45
C VAL A 278 -32.05 7.64 116.25
N GLN A 279 -33.20 7.21 115.71
CA GLN A 279 -34.48 7.24 116.45
C GLN A 279 -34.48 6.33 117.69
N GLU A 280 -33.94 5.10 117.60
CA GLU A 280 -33.76 4.24 118.77
C GLU A 280 -32.87 4.89 119.83
N LYS A 281 -31.79 5.56 119.40
CA LYS A 281 -30.91 6.30 120.31
C LYS A 281 -31.63 7.50 120.96
N GLU A 282 -32.48 8.22 120.24
CA GLU A 282 -33.30 9.31 120.79
C GLU A 282 -34.33 8.77 121.79
N ASN A 283 -34.99 7.64 121.50
CA ASN A 283 -35.91 6.97 122.42
C ASN A 283 -35.20 6.51 123.70
N LEU A 284 -34.02 5.87 123.58
CA LEU A 284 -33.18 5.48 124.73
C LEU A 284 -32.72 6.70 125.56
N VAL A 285 -32.50 7.85 124.93
CA VAL A 285 -32.20 9.11 125.64
C VAL A 285 -33.45 9.64 126.37
N GLN A 286 -34.65 9.54 125.78
CA GLN A 286 -35.90 9.90 126.46
C GLN A 286 -36.19 8.98 127.65
N GLU A 287 -36.07 7.67 127.48
CA GLU A 287 -36.25 6.66 128.54
C GLU A 287 -35.23 6.88 129.68
N LYS A 288 -33.96 7.15 129.34
CA LYS A 288 -32.95 7.56 130.32
C LYS A 288 -33.32 8.84 131.06
N ASN A 289 -33.90 9.85 130.39
CA ASN A 289 -34.34 11.07 131.03
C ASN A 289 -35.55 10.84 131.96
N GLN A 290 -36.48 9.94 131.61
CA GLN A 290 -37.57 9.51 132.48
C GLN A 290 -37.04 8.79 133.73
N LEU A 291 -36.09 7.87 133.58
CA LEU A 291 -35.43 7.21 134.72
C LEU A 291 -34.65 8.19 135.62
N VAL A 292 -34.11 9.27 135.05
CA VAL A 292 -33.52 10.37 135.84
C VAL A 292 -34.60 11.13 136.61
N GLN A 293 -35.75 11.44 136.00
CA GLN A 293 -36.88 12.06 136.71
C GLN A 293 -37.45 11.16 137.83
N GLU A 294 -37.63 9.85 137.59
CA GLU A 294 -38.05 8.92 138.64
C GLU A 294 -37.05 8.87 139.80
N LYS A 295 -35.75 8.86 139.48
CA LYS A 295 -34.70 8.91 140.49
C LYS A 295 -34.74 10.22 141.30
N ASP A 296 -34.95 11.36 140.65
CA ASP A 296 -35.02 12.65 141.32
C ASP A 296 -36.29 12.75 142.20
N ASN A 297 -37.43 12.22 141.74
CA ASN A 297 -38.64 12.07 142.55
C ASN A 297 -38.40 11.16 143.78
N LEU A 298 -37.75 10.00 143.60
CA LEU A 298 -37.39 9.10 144.71
C LEU A 298 -36.41 9.74 145.71
N VAL A 299 -35.54 10.65 145.27
CA VAL A 299 -34.69 11.46 146.14
C VAL A 299 -35.54 12.49 146.91
N GLN A 300 -36.57 13.07 146.27
CA GLN A 300 -37.49 14.00 146.90
C GLN A 300 -38.36 13.32 147.98
N ASP A 301 -38.97 12.17 147.66
CA ASP A 301 -39.71 11.32 148.61
C ASP A 301 -38.84 10.92 149.80
N LYS A 302 -37.59 10.51 149.54
CA LYS A 302 -36.62 10.18 150.59
C LYS A 302 -36.33 11.37 151.51
N ASN A 303 -36.21 12.59 150.97
CA ASN A 303 -35.99 13.78 151.78
C ASN A 303 -37.22 14.14 152.62
N GLN A 304 -38.43 13.93 152.08
CA GLN A 304 -39.68 14.16 152.80
C GLN A 304 -39.85 13.17 153.98
N LEU A 305 -39.55 11.88 153.75
CA LEU A 305 -39.49 10.85 154.82
C LEU A 305 -38.42 11.13 155.88
N VAL A 306 -37.35 11.86 155.56
CA VAL A 306 -36.35 12.31 156.54
C VAL A 306 -36.92 13.44 157.41
N GLN A 307 -37.67 14.38 156.83
CA GLN A 307 -38.31 15.46 157.59
C GLN A 307 -39.39 14.93 158.55
N GLU A 308 -40.29 14.04 158.10
CA GLU A 308 -41.30 13.42 158.98
C GLU A 308 -40.66 12.68 160.16
N LYS A 309 -39.49 12.04 159.93
CA LYS A 309 -38.73 11.34 160.96
C LYS A 309 -38.11 12.30 161.99
N GLU A 310 -37.71 13.50 161.59
CA GLU A 310 -37.16 14.52 162.49
C GLU A 310 -38.26 15.16 163.36
N GLU A 311 -39.45 15.41 162.80
CA GLU A 311 -40.61 15.91 163.58
C GLU A 311 -41.06 14.91 164.65
N LEU A 312 -41.20 13.62 164.30
CA LEU A 312 -41.49 12.53 165.23
C LEU A 312 -40.43 12.35 166.34
N PHE A 313 -39.20 12.85 166.13
CA PHE A 313 -38.14 12.79 167.14
C PHE A 313 -38.25 13.91 168.18
N LEU A 314 -38.78 15.09 167.82
CA LEU A 314 -39.02 16.17 168.78
C LEU A 314 -40.23 15.89 169.69
N GLU A 315 -41.35 15.44 169.11
CA GLU A 315 -42.58 15.14 169.88
C GLU A 315 -42.34 14.08 170.96
N LYS A 316 -41.52 13.07 170.65
CA LYS A 316 -41.14 12.00 171.58
C LYS A 316 -40.32 12.50 172.77
N ASN A 317 -39.55 13.58 172.64
CA ASN A 317 -38.71 14.08 173.74
C ASN A 317 -39.49 14.94 174.75
N GLN A 318 -40.58 15.60 174.35
CA GLN A 318 -41.43 16.35 175.29
C GLN A 318 -42.26 15.42 176.20
N LEU A 319 -42.77 14.31 175.67
CA LEU A 319 -43.58 13.33 176.42
C LEU A 319 -42.83 12.53 177.49
N VAL A 320 -41.49 12.66 177.57
CA VAL A 320 -40.65 11.95 178.57
C VAL A 320 -40.43 12.79 179.83
N GLN A 321 -40.54 14.11 179.79
CA GLN A 321 -40.26 14.97 180.96
C GLN A 321 -41.43 15.17 181.95
N GLU A 322 -42.68 14.94 181.57
CA GLU A 322 -43.84 15.20 182.45
C GLU A 322 -44.33 14.00 183.27
N LYS A 323 -43.73 12.80 183.12
CA LYS A 323 -44.28 11.55 183.71
C LYS A 323 -43.58 11.05 184.99
N GLU A 324 -42.63 11.78 185.55
CA GLU A 324 -41.82 11.32 186.70
C GLU A 324 -42.18 11.93 188.08
N GLU A 325 -43.07 12.91 188.19
CA GLU A 325 -43.48 13.51 189.48
C GLU A 325 -44.90 13.14 189.95
N LEU A 326 -45.19 11.85 190.13
CA LEU A 326 -46.47 11.39 190.71
C LEU A 326 -46.40 10.14 191.62
N TYR A 327 -45.35 9.94 192.44
CA TYR A 327 -45.33 8.75 193.33
C TYR A 327 -44.44 8.76 194.61
N MET A 328 -44.58 9.72 195.54
CA MET A 328 -44.05 9.56 196.92
C MET A 328 -44.93 10.26 197.98
N SER A 329 -45.65 9.52 198.83
CA SER A 329 -46.65 10.10 199.77
C SER A 329 -46.74 9.44 201.16
N SER A 330 -45.64 8.92 201.73
CA SER A 330 -45.61 8.41 203.11
C SER A 330 -44.23 8.54 203.74
N CYS A 331 -44.17 8.97 205.01
CA CYS A 331 -42.94 9.27 205.74
C CYS A 331 -42.82 8.41 207.02
N TYR A 332 -41.61 7.95 207.35
CA TYR A 332 -41.31 7.19 208.56
C TYR A 332 -40.26 7.92 209.41
N GLN A 333 -40.49 8.06 210.72
CA GLN A 333 -39.57 8.71 211.64
C GLN A 333 -39.21 7.77 212.80
N ARG A 334 -37.93 7.39 212.90
CA ARG A 334 -37.42 6.53 213.98
C ARG A 334 -37.08 7.38 215.20
N SER A 335 -37.68 7.08 216.35
CA SER A 335 -37.31 7.73 217.61
C SER A 335 -35.89 7.34 218.03
N SER A 336 -35.13 8.31 218.51
CA SER A 336 -33.77 8.14 219.06
C SER A 336 -33.75 7.82 220.56
N LEU A 337 -34.93 7.70 221.19
CA LEU A 337 -35.11 7.43 222.61
C LEU A 337 -35.65 6.01 222.84
N THR A 338 -34.99 5.23 223.69
CA THR A 338 -35.48 3.92 224.11
C THR A 338 -36.47 4.07 225.27
N ARG A 339 -37.73 3.65 225.06
CA ARG A 339 -38.80 3.65 226.08
C ARG A 339 -39.59 2.33 226.04
N ASN A 340 -40.50 2.15 227.00
CA ASN A 340 -41.46 1.03 226.97
C ASN A 340 -42.52 1.23 225.86
N TRP A 341 -43.28 0.17 225.54
CA TRP A 341 -44.21 0.16 224.41
C TRP A 341 -45.30 1.23 224.50
N GLU A 342 -45.95 1.40 225.66
CA GLU A 342 -47.05 2.37 225.82
C GLU A 342 -46.53 3.82 225.72
N CYS A 343 -45.32 4.10 226.23
CA CYS A 343 -44.66 5.38 225.99
C CYS A 343 -44.24 5.59 224.53
N ALA A 344 -43.79 4.54 223.83
CA ALA A 344 -43.43 4.63 222.41
C ALA A 344 -44.67 4.90 221.53
N LYS A 345 -45.80 4.28 221.88
CA LYS A 345 -47.12 4.57 221.30
C LYS A 345 -47.51 6.03 221.53
N GLN A 346 -47.49 6.51 222.77
CA GLN A 346 -47.79 7.92 223.07
C GLN A 346 -46.84 8.90 222.38
N ASP A 347 -45.55 8.59 222.26
CA ASP A 347 -44.56 9.46 221.61
C ASP A 347 -44.77 9.56 220.09
N CYS A 348 -45.35 8.52 219.46
CA CYS A 348 -45.90 8.59 218.10
C CYS A 348 -47.19 9.42 218.03
N GLU A 349 -48.15 9.17 218.93
CA GLU A 349 -49.47 9.82 218.94
C GLU A 349 -49.37 11.34 219.17
N ILE A 350 -48.47 11.78 220.07
CA ILE A 350 -48.15 13.20 220.30
C ILE A 350 -47.61 13.89 219.03
N LYS A 351 -47.01 13.12 218.11
CA LYS A 351 -46.48 13.61 216.82
C LYS A 351 -47.48 13.42 215.67
N GLY A 352 -48.76 13.14 215.97
CA GLY A 352 -49.81 12.91 214.97
C GLY A 352 -49.64 11.61 214.17
N SER A 353 -48.96 10.61 214.74
CA SER A 353 -48.61 9.35 214.09
C SER A 353 -48.93 8.14 214.97
N HIS A 354 -48.76 6.93 214.45
CA HIS A 354 -48.91 5.69 215.22
C HIS A 354 -47.68 4.81 215.06
N LEU A 355 -47.48 3.84 215.97
CA LEU A 355 -46.44 2.82 215.79
C LEU A 355 -46.69 2.02 214.50
N VAL A 356 -45.62 1.69 213.79
CA VAL A 356 -45.69 1.18 212.40
C VAL A 356 -46.46 -0.15 212.28
N ILE A 357 -47.22 -0.24 211.19
CA ILE A 357 -48.02 -1.40 210.74
C ILE A 357 -47.41 -1.92 209.43
N LEU A 358 -47.35 -3.24 209.24
CA LEU A 358 -46.66 -3.87 208.10
C LEU A 358 -47.63 -4.41 207.03
N ASN A 359 -47.66 -3.76 205.87
CA ASN A 359 -48.53 -4.13 204.73
C ASN A 359 -47.76 -4.42 203.42
N ASP A 360 -46.43 -4.23 203.39
CA ASP A 360 -45.57 -4.25 202.19
C ASP A 360 -44.10 -4.51 202.59
N GLU A 361 -43.35 -5.29 201.80
CA GLU A 361 -41.93 -5.62 202.02
C GLU A 361 -40.98 -4.41 202.03
N ARG A 362 -41.37 -3.26 201.45
CA ARG A 362 -40.51 -2.08 201.34
C ARG A 362 -40.02 -1.55 202.69
N PHE A 363 -40.81 -1.66 203.77
CA PHE A 363 -40.34 -1.27 205.11
C PHE A 363 -39.18 -2.16 205.59
N VAL A 364 -39.25 -3.47 205.35
CA VAL A 364 -38.21 -4.44 205.73
C VAL A 364 -36.90 -4.16 204.99
N ARG A 365 -36.98 -3.80 203.69
CA ARG A 365 -35.79 -3.41 202.91
C ARG A 365 -35.12 -2.11 203.39
N MET A 366 -35.91 -1.15 203.90
CA MET A 366 -35.40 0.19 204.25
C MET A 366 -34.98 0.32 205.72
N PHE A 367 -35.63 -0.42 206.62
CA PHE A 367 -35.42 -0.30 208.08
C PHE A 367 -35.13 -1.62 208.81
N GLY A 368 -35.19 -2.78 208.13
CA GLY A 368 -34.96 -4.12 208.72
C GLY A 368 -33.51 -4.45 209.09
N GLY A 369 -32.65 -3.45 209.25
CA GLY A 369 -31.29 -3.61 209.77
C GLY A 369 -31.27 -3.92 211.27
N ALA A 370 -30.09 -4.28 211.79
CA ALA A 370 -29.89 -4.85 213.13
C ALA A 370 -30.11 -3.87 214.32
N VAL A 371 -31.33 -3.35 214.49
CA VAL A 371 -31.74 -2.50 215.63
C VAL A 371 -33.16 -2.88 216.08
N ASN A 372 -33.31 -3.29 217.33
CA ASN A 372 -34.63 -3.60 217.90
C ASN A 372 -35.47 -2.33 218.06
N MET A 373 -36.74 -2.39 217.65
CA MET A 373 -37.70 -1.27 217.77
C MET A 373 -39.10 -1.79 218.14
N TRP A 374 -39.88 -0.97 218.84
CA TRP A 374 -41.30 -1.27 219.10
C TRP A 374 -42.14 -1.06 217.85
N MET A 375 -43.14 -1.93 217.65
CA MET A 375 -44.04 -1.94 216.50
C MET A 375 -45.49 -1.94 216.97
N GLY A 376 -46.43 -1.63 216.09
CA GLY A 376 -47.84 -1.39 216.42
C GLY A 376 -48.67 -2.62 216.80
N LEU A 377 -48.08 -3.74 217.24
CA LEU A 377 -48.80 -4.97 217.57
C LEU A 377 -48.99 -5.10 219.09
N LYS A 378 -50.22 -5.38 219.54
CA LYS A 378 -50.57 -5.59 220.96
C LYS A 378 -51.34 -6.91 221.12
N GLY A 379 -51.07 -7.62 222.22
CA GLY A 379 -51.74 -8.87 222.57
C GLY A 379 -52.36 -8.82 223.96
N TYR A 380 -53.49 -9.48 224.15
CA TYR A 380 -54.15 -9.67 225.45
C TYR A 380 -54.76 -11.08 225.55
N ARG A 381 -54.89 -11.61 226.77
CA ARG A 381 -55.70 -12.81 227.01
C ARG A 381 -57.15 -12.46 227.27
N ASP A 382 -58.06 -13.27 226.74
CA ASP A 382 -59.50 -13.15 226.98
C ASP A 382 -59.99 -14.03 228.14
N SER A 383 -61.31 -14.05 228.35
CA SER A 383 -61.99 -14.79 229.41
C SER A 383 -61.84 -16.32 229.34
N THR A 384 -61.30 -16.87 228.25
CA THR A 384 -60.98 -18.31 228.10
C THR A 384 -59.54 -18.65 228.48
N ASN A 385 -58.72 -17.65 228.81
CA ASN A 385 -57.29 -17.78 229.05
C ASN A 385 -56.49 -18.17 227.79
N SER A 386 -57.00 -17.86 226.59
CA SER A 386 -56.26 -17.89 225.31
C SER A 386 -55.74 -16.49 224.94
N TRP A 387 -54.72 -16.40 224.07
CA TRP A 387 -54.12 -15.14 223.61
C TRP A 387 -54.69 -14.67 222.26
N THR A 388 -55.02 -13.39 222.16
CA THR A 388 -55.52 -12.73 220.94
C THR A 388 -54.70 -11.47 220.65
N ASN A 389 -54.35 -11.21 219.38
CA ASN A 389 -53.46 -10.11 218.96
C ASN A 389 -54.12 -9.19 217.94
N THR A 390 -53.88 -7.88 218.04
CA THR A 390 -54.40 -6.84 217.13
C THR A 390 -53.37 -5.73 216.88
N TRP A 391 -53.49 -5.01 215.77
CA TRP A 391 -52.72 -3.80 215.52
C TRP A 391 -53.29 -2.57 216.25
N VAL A 392 -52.48 -1.53 216.43
CA VAL A 392 -52.86 -0.27 217.11
C VAL A 392 -53.99 0.51 216.46
N ASP A 393 -54.27 0.26 215.17
CA ASP A 393 -55.40 0.83 214.42
C ASP A 393 -56.69 -0.03 214.52
N GLY A 394 -56.64 -1.17 215.21
CA GLY A 394 -57.75 -2.12 215.32
C GLY A 394 -57.83 -3.15 214.19
N SER A 395 -56.89 -3.17 213.24
CA SER A 395 -56.89 -4.15 212.16
C SER A 395 -56.50 -5.56 212.61
N SER A 396 -57.15 -6.57 212.03
CA SER A 396 -56.90 -7.99 212.27
C SER A 396 -55.60 -8.44 211.60
N VAL A 397 -54.83 -9.29 212.28
CA VAL A 397 -53.56 -9.79 211.74
C VAL A 397 -53.81 -10.84 210.66
N HIS A 398 -53.56 -10.47 209.40
CA HIS A 398 -53.48 -11.40 208.28
C HIS A 398 -52.05 -11.54 207.79
N TYR A 399 -51.51 -12.75 207.89
CA TYR A 399 -50.30 -13.15 207.19
C TYR A 399 -50.66 -13.59 205.77
N ARG A 400 -49.83 -13.22 204.80
CA ARG A 400 -49.76 -13.83 203.46
C ARG A 400 -48.46 -14.60 203.34
#